data_AF-A0A5Q4BTT0-F1
#
_entry.id   AF-A0A5Q4BTT0-F1
#
_cell.length_a   1.000
_cell.length_b   1.000
_cell.length_c   1.000
_cell.angle_alpha   90.00
_cell.angle_beta   90.00
_cell.angle_gamma   90.00
#
_symmetry.space_group_name_H-M   'P 1'
#
loop_
_entity.id
_entity.type
_entity.pdbx_description
1 polymer ?
#
loop_
_entity_poly.entity_id
_entity_poly.type
_entity_poly.pdbx_seq_one_letter_code
_entity_poly.pdbx_strand_id
1 'polypeptide(L)'
;MDFSHDLGATEMLLRYLSRNTLLTPIATATIQQEQKAERQDLHLEHIGEGFCAIMYDFASAGQVIKQAKGWNKHPELWTDYTAHQRVYDAGFGMGVQVCIHQPAYFITPENVGTWYSRHRDAGELPDDPTLLRNMKALLVSERIPALPRTVRDALVDVFCPDDKKEAARASPENRNCLLRLHLGRRRAHSGIGSELSVHDFDLSLRSAEFRLRNFEFTLDKMEDLGVDPTQFVAPVAEALAVMHWRVRCDAFDVEFVLGSSPKLRRVRCASVGDDDETSGEMRTTWNREPGDDNNTNPECLQRAVQVWLLDFNQVGSITMDEEGVDKAVRGFWDNDPYYPRPASREANTTEVRLWEIFKEVYLATSIGITKEASLPLSFITKVEQEATARSASASILQGPPKGPTSATRVGGNTGKKKQRHYPGVN
;
A
#
# COMPACT_ATOMS: atom_id res chain seq x y z
N MET A 1 -24.55 2.22 -21.88
CA MET A 1 -23.89 2.72 -23.10
C MET A 1 -22.71 1.80 -23.36
N ASP A 2 -22.75 1.15 -24.50
CA ASP A 2 -21.73 0.21 -24.98
C ASP A 2 -20.57 1.06 -25.52
N PHE A 3 -19.41 1.03 -24.85
CA PHE A 3 -18.27 1.90 -25.17
C PHE A 3 -17.08 1.05 -25.60
N SER A 4 -17.03 0.71 -26.90
CA SER A 4 -15.85 0.19 -27.58
C SER A 4 -15.05 1.30 -28.28
N HIS A 5 -14.97 2.49 -27.68
CA HIS A 5 -14.04 3.52 -28.13
C HIS A 5 -12.72 3.38 -27.35
N ASP A 6 -11.62 3.35 -28.12
CA ASP A 6 -10.24 3.25 -27.66
C ASP A 6 -9.92 4.48 -26.79
N LEU A 7 -10.15 4.36 -25.48
CA LEU A 7 -9.83 5.40 -24.50
C LEU A 7 -8.32 5.62 -24.53
N GLY A 8 -7.88 6.88 -24.66
CA GLY A 8 -6.46 7.21 -24.54
C GLY A 8 -5.91 6.73 -23.19
N ALA A 9 -4.63 6.34 -23.14
CA ALA A 9 -4.02 5.76 -21.94
C ALA A 9 -4.24 6.61 -20.66
N THR A 10 -4.17 7.94 -20.77
CA THR A 10 -4.46 8.85 -19.64
C THR A 10 -5.90 8.77 -19.16
N GLU A 11 -6.88 8.71 -20.07
CA GLU A 11 -8.31 8.61 -19.71
C GLU A 11 -8.62 7.26 -19.08
N MET A 12 -7.98 6.21 -19.56
CA MET A 12 -8.02 4.89 -18.94
C MET A 12 -7.45 4.93 -17.51
N LEU A 13 -6.27 5.52 -17.30
CA LEU A 13 -5.70 5.65 -15.97
C LEU A 13 -6.56 6.47 -15.02
N LEU A 14 -7.13 7.59 -15.49
CA LEU A 14 -8.07 8.40 -14.71
C LEU A 14 -9.26 7.56 -14.23
N ARG A 15 -9.82 6.74 -15.12
CA ARG A 15 -10.96 5.87 -14.81
C ARG A 15 -10.60 4.74 -13.84
N TYR A 16 -9.50 4.05 -14.07
CA TYR A 16 -9.13 2.85 -13.32
C TYR A 16 -8.41 3.16 -11.99
N LEU A 17 -7.70 4.28 -11.87
CA LEU A 17 -7.05 4.68 -10.63
C LEU A 17 -7.99 5.44 -9.67
N SER A 18 -9.20 5.74 -10.11
CA SER A 18 -10.25 6.32 -9.27
C SER A 18 -10.86 5.28 -8.32
N ARG A 19 -10.89 5.61 -7.03
CA ARG A 19 -11.68 4.94 -5.99
C ARG A 19 -13.17 5.25 -6.12
N ASN A 20 -13.58 6.26 -6.87
CA ASN A 20 -15.00 6.60 -7.00
C ASN A 20 -15.65 5.92 -8.21
N THR A 21 -14.84 5.32 -9.09
CA THR A 21 -15.31 4.68 -10.29
C THR A 21 -15.61 3.21 -10.05
N LEU A 22 -16.86 2.84 -10.33
CA LEU A 22 -17.30 1.45 -10.34
C LEU A 22 -17.06 0.81 -11.70
N LEU A 23 -16.51 -0.40 -11.71
CA LEU A 23 -16.34 -1.21 -12.90
C LEU A 23 -17.65 -1.91 -13.26
N THR A 24 -17.93 -1.94 -14.55
CA THR A 24 -18.99 -2.78 -15.12
C THR A 24 -18.67 -4.27 -14.91
N PRO A 25 -19.66 -5.17 -14.84
CA PRO A 25 -19.43 -6.61 -14.73
C PRO A 25 -18.48 -7.18 -15.80
N ILE A 26 -18.56 -6.69 -17.03
CA ILE A 26 -17.67 -7.07 -18.14
C ILE A 26 -16.21 -6.71 -17.82
N ALA A 27 -15.94 -5.45 -17.50
CA ALA A 27 -14.60 -4.98 -17.12
C ALA A 27 -14.04 -5.76 -15.91
N THR A 28 -14.89 -6.05 -14.91
CA THR A 28 -14.51 -6.87 -13.75
C THR A 28 -14.11 -8.29 -14.18
N ALA A 29 -14.91 -8.94 -15.04
CA ALA A 29 -14.62 -10.27 -15.55
C ALA A 29 -13.32 -10.30 -16.38
N THR A 30 -13.07 -9.28 -17.22
CA THR A 30 -11.82 -9.14 -17.98
C THR A 30 -10.61 -9.07 -17.06
N ILE A 31 -10.65 -8.22 -16.02
CA ILE A 31 -9.56 -8.11 -15.05
C ILE A 31 -9.32 -9.44 -14.34
N GLN A 32 -10.38 -10.14 -13.93
CA GLN A 32 -10.25 -11.45 -13.27
C GLN A 32 -9.64 -12.50 -14.20
N GLN A 33 -10.00 -12.48 -15.48
CA GLN A 33 -9.44 -13.37 -16.48
C GLN A 33 -7.96 -13.06 -16.73
N GLU A 34 -7.57 -11.79 -16.88
CA GLU A 34 -6.17 -11.36 -16.99
C GLU A 34 -5.35 -11.85 -15.80
N GLN A 35 -5.82 -11.59 -14.58
CA GLN A 35 -5.15 -12.02 -13.35
C GLN A 35 -5.05 -13.54 -13.21
N LYS A 36 -5.98 -14.31 -13.78
CA LYS A 36 -5.90 -15.77 -13.81
C LYS A 36 -4.89 -16.26 -14.86
N ALA A 37 -4.87 -15.63 -16.03
CA ALA A 37 -3.98 -15.99 -17.13
C ALA A 37 -2.50 -15.72 -16.82
N GLU A 38 -2.22 -14.74 -15.95
CA GLU A 38 -0.84 -14.39 -15.56
C GLU A 38 -0.28 -15.25 -14.41
N ARG A 39 -1.07 -16.16 -13.83
CA ARG A 39 -0.60 -17.03 -12.74
C ARG A 39 0.47 -18.00 -13.24
N GLN A 40 1.54 -18.12 -12.46
CA GLN A 40 2.61 -19.07 -12.69
C GLN A 40 2.59 -20.12 -11.57
N ASP A 41 2.17 -21.35 -11.90
CA ASP A 41 2.05 -22.44 -10.92
C ASP A 41 3.22 -23.43 -10.97
N LEU A 42 4.17 -23.24 -11.91
CA LEU A 42 5.26 -24.19 -12.16
C LEU A 42 6.49 -23.99 -11.27
N HIS A 43 6.71 -22.78 -10.75
CA HIS A 43 7.87 -22.44 -9.92
C HIS A 43 7.48 -21.38 -8.90
N LEU A 44 8.27 -21.28 -7.83
CA LEU A 44 8.01 -20.29 -6.80
C LEU A 44 8.42 -18.90 -7.31
N GLU A 45 7.45 -18.12 -7.79
CA GLU A 45 7.72 -16.81 -8.41
C GLU A 45 8.26 -15.80 -7.39
N HIS A 46 9.43 -15.22 -7.67
CA HIS A 46 9.96 -14.09 -6.91
C HIS A 46 9.25 -12.78 -7.32
N ILE A 47 8.43 -12.24 -6.43
CA ILE A 47 7.59 -11.06 -6.74
C ILE A 47 8.14 -9.75 -6.19
N GLY A 48 9.13 -9.80 -5.30
CA GLY A 48 9.82 -8.62 -4.79
C GLY A 48 10.75 -8.93 -3.64
N GLU A 49 11.54 -7.94 -3.24
CA GLU A 49 12.40 -8.04 -2.08
C GLU A 49 12.50 -6.71 -1.35
N GLY A 50 12.51 -6.77 -0.02
CA GLY A 50 12.71 -5.63 0.85
C GLY A 50 14.01 -5.76 1.64
N PHE A 51 14.13 -4.96 2.68
CA PHE A 51 15.26 -5.05 3.61
C PHE A 51 15.19 -6.30 4.50
N CYS A 52 13.98 -6.66 4.95
CA CYS A 52 13.77 -7.75 5.90
C CYS A 52 13.56 -9.12 5.22
N ALA A 53 12.90 -9.14 4.06
CA ALA A 53 12.40 -10.37 3.47
C ALA A 53 12.51 -10.38 1.93
N ILE A 54 12.50 -11.61 1.39
CA ILE A 54 12.26 -11.92 -0.01
C ILE A 54 10.80 -12.36 -0.12
N MET A 55 10.10 -11.86 -1.14
CA MET A 55 8.67 -12.08 -1.36
C MET A 55 8.49 -13.08 -2.49
N TYR A 56 7.72 -14.13 -2.21
CA TYR A 56 7.34 -15.14 -3.19
C TYR A 56 5.82 -15.20 -3.35
N ASP A 57 5.36 -15.40 -4.57
CA ASP A 57 3.95 -15.64 -4.84
C ASP A 57 3.54 -17.02 -4.30
N PHE A 58 2.38 -17.09 -3.66
CA PHE A 58 1.71 -18.35 -3.30
C PHE A 58 0.32 -18.35 -3.94
N ALA A 59 0.33 -18.23 -5.27
CA ALA A 59 -0.82 -17.87 -6.10
C ALA A 59 -1.99 -18.86 -6.00
N SER A 60 -1.70 -20.15 -5.87
CA SER A 60 -2.69 -21.23 -5.69
C SER A 60 -3.59 -20.98 -4.48
N ALA A 61 -3.03 -20.45 -3.39
CA ALA A 61 -3.74 -20.07 -2.17
C ALA A 61 -4.21 -18.61 -2.15
N GLY A 62 -3.84 -17.80 -3.16
CA GLY A 62 -4.06 -16.34 -3.14
C GLY A 62 -3.26 -15.63 -2.05
N GLN A 63 -2.13 -16.21 -1.66
CA GLN A 63 -1.28 -15.75 -0.57
C GLN A 63 0.07 -15.28 -1.09
N VAL A 64 0.84 -14.67 -0.20
CA VAL A 64 2.23 -14.27 -0.41
C VAL A 64 3.08 -14.83 0.73
N ILE A 65 4.29 -15.27 0.41
CA ILE A 65 5.27 -15.76 1.37
C ILE A 65 6.36 -14.70 1.51
N LYS A 66 6.54 -14.16 2.71
CA LYS A 66 7.71 -13.37 3.11
C LYS A 66 8.72 -14.29 3.78
N GLN A 67 9.81 -14.63 3.10
CA GLN A 67 10.92 -15.35 3.71
C GLN A 67 11.94 -14.36 4.24
N ALA A 68 12.37 -14.51 5.50
CA ALA A 68 13.42 -13.65 6.05
C ALA A 68 14.69 -13.70 5.17
N LYS A 69 15.35 -12.55 4.96
CA LYS A 69 16.61 -12.48 4.20
C LYS A 69 17.76 -13.17 4.93
N GLY A 70 17.80 -13.04 6.25
CA GLY A 70 18.77 -13.71 7.12
C GLY A 70 18.19 -14.00 8.50
N TRP A 71 18.91 -14.78 9.30
CA TRP A 71 18.54 -15.15 10.67
C TRP A 71 18.35 -13.93 11.58
N ASN A 72 19.18 -12.90 11.37
CA ASN A 72 19.08 -11.62 12.06
C ASN A 72 17.84 -10.80 11.70
N LYS A 73 16.99 -11.28 10.78
CA LYS A 73 15.71 -10.66 10.37
C LYS A 73 14.48 -11.37 10.90
N HIS A 74 14.66 -12.46 11.65
CA HIS A 74 13.53 -13.15 12.28
C HIS A 74 12.77 -12.25 13.28
N PRO A 75 13.42 -11.41 14.12
CA PRO A 75 12.69 -10.51 15.03
C PRO A 75 11.85 -9.45 14.30
N GLU A 76 12.38 -8.84 13.24
CA GLU A 76 11.62 -7.89 12.42
C GLU A 76 10.45 -8.56 11.69
N LEU A 77 10.64 -9.80 11.19
CA LEU A 77 9.56 -10.56 10.56
C LEU A 77 8.47 -10.98 11.57
N TRP A 78 8.86 -11.30 12.81
CA TRP A 78 7.91 -11.58 13.90
C TRP A 78 7.16 -10.32 14.33
N THR A 79 7.85 -9.18 14.35
CA THR A 79 7.21 -7.87 14.56
C THR A 79 6.17 -7.60 13.47
N ASP A 80 6.52 -7.85 12.20
CA ASP A 80 5.59 -7.72 11.07
C ASP A 80 4.33 -8.54 11.33
N TYR A 81 4.47 -9.85 11.59
CA TYR A 81 3.33 -10.74 11.84
C TYR A 81 2.45 -10.27 13.01
N THR A 82 3.04 -9.97 14.17
CA THR A 82 2.28 -9.63 15.39
C THR A 82 1.65 -8.23 15.32
N ALA A 83 2.30 -7.26 14.67
CA ALA A 83 1.70 -5.95 14.40
C ALA A 83 0.59 -6.07 13.35
N HIS A 84 0.83 -6.84 12.29
CA HIS A 84 -0.12 -7.08 11.21
C HIS A 84 -1.44 -7.67 11.72
N GLN A 85 -1.41 -8.68 12.59
CA GLN A 85 -2.60 -9.22 13.23
C GLN A 85 -3.40 -8.16 13.99
N ARG A 86 -2.74 -7.40 14.86
CA ARG A 86 -3.41 -6.37 15.68
C ARG A 86 -4.01 -5.25 14.81
N VAL A 87 -3.28 -4.82 13.78
CA VAL A 87 -3.73 -3.77 12.85
C VAL A 87 -4.90 -4.28 12.01
N TYR A 88 -4.83 -5.51 11.50
CA TYR A 88 -5.92 -6.14 10.74
C TYR A 88 -7.21 -6.25 11.58
N ASP A 89 -7.13 -6.79 12.79
CA ASP A 89 -8.29 -6.97 13.67
C ASP A 89 -8.91 -5.63 14.08
N ALA A 90 -8.07 -4.64 14.42
CA ALA A 90 -8.52 -3.30 14.79
C ALA A 90 -9.16 -2.58 13.60
N GLY A 91 -8.53 -2.61 12.43
CA GLY A 91 -9.06 -1.99 11.21
C GLY A 91 -10.38 -2.62 10.77
N PHE A 92 -10.48 -3.95 10.82
CA PHE A 92 -11.71 -4.67 10.52
C PHE A 92 -12.84 -4.28 11.48
N GLY A 93 -12.57 -4.28 12.79
CA GLY A 93 -13.57 -3.92 13.80
C GLY A 93 -14.03 -2.46 13.72
N MET A 94 -13.21 -1.58 13.14
CA MET A 94 -13.52 -0.16 12.97
C MET A 94 -14.09 0.21 11.60
N GLY A 95 -14.08 -0.71 10.64
CA GLY A 95 -14.57 -0.45 9.29
C GLY A 95 -13.75 0.59 8.53
N VAL A 96 -12.43 0.64 8.74
CA VAL A 96 -11.56 1.59 8.00
C VAL A 96 -11.62 1.35 6.50
N GLN A 97 -11.48 2.42 5.73
CA GLN A 97 -11.56 2.37 4.26
C GLN A 97 -10.33 1.75 3.60
N VAL A 98 -9.18 1.71 4.29
CA VAL A 98 -7.96 1.07 3.79
C VAL A 98 -8.10 -0.45 3.80
N CYS A 99 -7.61 -1.12 2.77
CA CYS A 99 -7.51 -2.58 2.78
C CYS A 99 -6.25 -3.01 3.54
N ILE A 100 -6.43 -3.80 4.60
CA ILE A 100 -5.34 -4.48 5.29
C ILE A 100 -5.43 -5.94 4.84
N HIS A 101 -4.38 -6.41 4.17
CA HIS A 101 -4.30 -7.79 3.70
C HIS A 101 -4.39 -8.76 4.89
N GLN A 102 -5.06 -9.90 4.76
CA GLN A 102 -5.28 -10.81 5.88
C GLN A 102 -3.98 -11.54 6.29
N PRO A 103 -3.56 -11.49 7.57
CA PRO A 103 -2.47 -12.34 8.05
C PRO A 103 -2.92 -13.81 8.10
N ALA A 104 -2.02 -14.75 7.78
CA ALA A 104 -2.33 -16.18 7.81
C ALA A 104 -1.46 -16.92 8.84
N TYR A 105 -0.15 -17.02 8.60
CA TYR A 105 0.74 -17.88 9.39
C TYR A 105 2.12 -17.26 9.59
N PHE A 106 2.74 -17.58 10.72
CA PHE A 106 4.18 -17.45 10.91
C PHE A 106 4.77 -18.84 11.09
N ILE A 107 5.81 -19.17 10.33
CA ILE A 107 6.47 -20.47 10.33
C ILE A 107 7.90 -20.28 10.80
N THR A 108 8.26 -20.95 11.88
CA THR A 108 9.64 -20.98 12.41
C THR A 108 10.54 -21.82 11.51
N PRO A 109 11.86 -21.57 11.50
CA PRO A 109 12.86 -22.36 10.76
C PRO A 109 12.65 -23.88 10.83
N GLU A 110 12.54 -24.44 12.03
CA GLU A 110 12.31 -25.88 12.27
C GLU A 110 11.02 -26.45 11.67
N ASN A 111 10.02 -25.62 11.35
CA ASN A 111 8.76 -26.09 10.79
C ASN A 111 8.63 -25.87 9.28
N VAL A 112 9.57 -25.17 8.65
CA VAL A 112 9.53 -24.88 7.20
C VAL A 112 9.47 -26.15 6.36
N GLY A 113 10.29 -27.16 6.66
CA GLY A 113 10.33 -28.41 5.90
C GLY A 113 9.00 -29.16 5.91
N THR A 114 8.39 -29.31 7.09
CA THR A 114 7.09 -29.97 7.27
C THR A 114 5.97 -29.17 6.61
N TRP A 115 5.95 -27.85 6.79
CA TRP A 115 4.97 -26.96 6.19
C TRP A 115 5.04 -27.03 4.66
N TYR A 116 6.25 -26.90 4.10
CA TYR A 116 6.48 -26.94 2.66
C TYR A 116 6.05 -28.29 2.07
N SER A 117 6.45 -29.40 2.68
CA SER A 117 6.10 -30.74 2.19
C SER A 117 4.57 -30.94 2.15
N ARG A 118 3.86 -30.50 3.19
CA ARG A 118 2.40 -30.58 3.25
C ARG A 118 1.73 -29.80 2.11
N HIS A 119 2.15 -28.55 1.88
CA HIS A 119 1.56 -27.72 0.82
C HIS A 119 1.95 -28.18 -0.58
N ARG A 120 3.16 -28.71 -0.77
CA ARG A 120 3.57 -29.37 -2.01
C ARG A 120 2.74 -30.61 -2.30
N ASP A 121 2.58 -31.50 -1.31
CA ASP A 121 1.83 -32.76 -1.46
C ASP A 121 0.34 -32.51 -1.70
N ALA A 122 -0.19 -31.39 -1.21
CA ALA A 122 -1.55 -30.91 -1.52
C ALA A 122 -1.68 -30.28 -2.92
N GLY A 123 -0.58 -30.10 -3.66
CA GLY A 123 -0.56 -29.43 -4.97
C GLY A 123 -0.68 -27.91 -4.89
N GLU A 124 -0.47 -27.33 -3.71
CA GLU A 124 -0.56 -25.88 -3.51
C GLU A 124 0.78 -25.20 -3.78
N LEU A 125 1.91 -25.83 -3.43
CA LEU A 125 3.26 -25.33 -3.79
C LEU A 125 3.90 -26.15 -4.91
N PRO A 126 4.66 -25.53 -5.82
CA PRO A 126 5.46 -26.24 -6.80
C PRO A 126 6.58 -27.04 -6.11
N ASP A 127 7.14 -28.05 -6.79
CA ASP A 127 8.31 -28.77 -6.30
C ASP A 127 9.60 -27.94 -6.53
N ASP A 128 9.74 -26.88 -5.75
CA ASP A 128 10.84 -25.91 -5.77
C ASP A 128 11.57 -25.82 -4.41
N PRO A 129 12.84 -26.27 -4.30
CA PRO A 129 13.55 -26.30 -3.03
C PRO A 129 14.01 -24.91 -2.53
N THR A 130 13.64 -23.81 -3.19
CA THR A 130 14.06 -22.44 -2.84
C THR A 130 13.82 -22.10 -1.36
N LEU A 131 12.66 -22.47 -0.80
CA LEU A 131 12.36 -22.23 0.62
C LEU A 131 13.15 -23.12 1.58
N LEU A 132 13.67 -24.26 1.10
CA LEU A 132 14.36 -25.28 1.89
C LEU A 132 15.86 -25.05 2.00
N ARG A 133 16.49 -24.34 1.04
CA ARG A 133 17.95 -24.17 0.97
C ARG A 133 18.56 -23.52 2.22
N ASN A 134 17.81 -22.69 2.92
CA ASN A 134 18.21 -22.04 4.16
C ASN A 134 16.95 -21.80 4.99
N MET A 135 16.33 -22.88 5.51
CA MET A 135 15.05 -22.88 6.24
C MET A 135 14.96 -21.72 7.24
N LYS A 136 14.50 -20.57 6.78
CA LYS A 136 14.40 -19.31 7.52
C LYS A 136 12.93 -19.07 7.85
N ALA A 137 12.68 -18.21 8.82
CA ALA A 137 11.31 -17.88 9.19
C ALA A 137 10.51 -17.38 7.98
N LEU A 138 9.26 -17.83 7.87
CA LEU A 138 8.30 -17.41 6.85
C LEU A 138 7.12 -16.70 7.50
N LEU A 139 6.65 -15.62 6.89
CA LEU A 139 5.36 -15.01 7.18
C LEU A 139 4.49 -15.19 5.93
N VAL A 140 3.31 -15.77 6.11
CA VAL A 140 2.32 -15.96 5.05
C VAL A 140 1.13 -15.05 5.32
N SER A 141 0.70 -14.32 4.29
CA SER A 141 -0.47 -13.45 4.34
C SER A 141 -1.18 -13.41 3.00
N GLU A 142 -2.38 -12.82 2.94
CA GLU A 142 -3.09 -12.54 1.70
C GLU A 142 -2.20 -11.71 0.76
N ARG A 143 -2.19 -12.11 -0.51
CA ARG A 143 -1.49 -11.36 -1.54
C ARG A 143 -2.30 -10.14 -1.94
N ILE A 144 -1.70 -8.96 -1.87
CA ILE A 144 -2.25 -7.76 -2.51
C ILE A 144 -2.25 -8.00 -4.03
N PRO A 145 -3.41 -7.98 -4.71
CA PRO A 145 -3.44 -8.20 -6.14
C PRO A 145 -2.77 -7.05 -6.89
N ALA A 146 -1.87 -7.38 -7.82
CA ALA A 146 -1.22 -6.39 -8.66
C ALA A 146 -2.24 -5.65 -9.53
N LEU A 147 -1.89 -4.46 -10.02
CA LEU A 147 -2.73 -3.73 -10.96
C LEU A 147 -3.03 -4.55 -12.23
N PRO A 148 -4.23 -4.41 -12.84
CA PRO A 148 -4.60 -5.17 -14.02
C PRO A 148 -3.66 -4.88 -15.19
N ARG A 149 -3.52 -5.84 -16.13
CA ARG A 149 -2.60 -5.70 -17.26
C ARG A 149 -2.91 -4.45 -18.07
N THR A 150 -4.19 -4.21 -18.32
CA THR A 150 -4.69 -3.01 -19.00
C THR A 150 -4.22 -1.70 -18.34
N VAL A 151 -4.23 -1.63 -16.99
CA VAL A 151 -3.74 -0.44 -16.25
C VAL A 151 -2.22 -0.33 -16.30
N ARG A 152 -1.51 -1.45 -16.14
CA ARG A 152 -0.05 -1.49 -16.26
C ARG A 152 0.40 -1.07 -17.66
N ASP A 153 -0.35 -1.48 -18.68
CA ASP A 153 -0.04 -1.15 -20.05
C ASP A 153 -0.19 0.35 -20.31
N ALA A 154 -1.26 0.95 -19.82
CA ALA A 154 -1.49 2.39 -19.88
C ALA A 154 -0.43 3.19 -19.08
N LEU A 155 0.01 2.70 -17.91
CA LEU A 155 1.11 3.32 -17.15
C LEU A 155 2.42 3.35 -17.97
N VAL A 156 2.71 2.28 -18.70
CA VAL A 156 3.87 2.25 -19.61
C VAL A 156 3.67 3.21 -20.78
N ASP A 157 2.47 3.31 -21.35
CA ASP A 157 2.23 4.26 -22.46
C ASP A 157 2.44 5.72 -22.05
N VAL A 158 2.03 6.09 -20.83
CA VAL A 158 2.13 7.47 -20.34
C VAL A 158 3.50 7.81 -19.78
N PHE A 159 4.15 6.90 -19.04
CA PHE A 159 5.36 7.25 -18.26
C PHE A 159 6.66 6.59 -18.76
N CYS A 160 6.59 5.59 -19.63
CA CYS A 160 7.78 4.93 -20.16
C CYS A 160 8.27 5.62 -21.45
N PRO A 161 9.57 5.89 -21.60
CA PRO A 161 10.15 6.32 -22.88
C PRO A 161 9.78 5.37 -24.02
N ASP A 162 9.52 5.91 -25.22
CA ASP A 162 8.99 5.13 -26.35
C ASP A 162 9.89 3.94 -26.74
N ASP A 163 11.21 4.11 -26.68
CA ASP A 163 12.21 3.07 -26.97
C ASP A 163 12.21 1.92 -25.94
N LYS A 164 11.56 2.09 -24.79
CA LYS A 164 11.54 1.12 -23.68
C LYS A 164 10.17 0.51 -23.43
N LYS A 165 9.12 0.95 -24.12
CA LYS A 165 7.74 0.46 -23.89
C LYS A 165 7.63 -1.05 -24.09
N GLU A 166 8.16 -1.59 -25.19
CA GLU A 166 8.11 -3.02 -25.48
C GLU A 166 8.85 -3.84 -24.41
N ALA A 167 10.07 -3.42 -24.04
CA ALA A 167 10.85 -4.07 -23.00
C ALA A 167 10.15 -4.02 -21.63
N ALA A 168 9.52 -2.89 -21.29
CA ALA A 168 8.75 -2.75 -20.07
C ALA A 168 7.53 -3.68 -20.02
N ARG A 169 6.83 -3.87 -21.15
CA ARG A 169 5.70 -4.81 -21.27
C ARG A 169 6.11 -6.27 -21.16
N ALA A 170 7.27 -6.60 -21.72
CA ALA A 170 7.81 -7.96 -21.70
C ALA A 170 8.37 -8.35 -20.32
N SER A 171 8.76 -7.38 -19.49
CA SER A 171 9.39 -7.63 -18.19
C SER A 171 8.45 -8.34 -17.20
N PRO A 172 8.80 -9.55 -16.71
CA PRO A 172 8.00 -10.25 -15.71
C PRO A 172 7.90 -9.47 -14.39
N GLU A 173 8.93 -8.71 -14.01
CA GLU A 173 8.92 -7.92 -12.77
C GLU A 173 7.78 -6.89 -12.75
N ASN A 174 7.44 -6.36 -13.93
CA ASN A 174 6.40 -5.34 -14.08
C ASN A 174 4.99 -5.91 -13.91
N ARG A 175 4.82 -7.24 -13.91
CA ARG A 175 3.52 -7.86 -13.59
C ARG A 175 3.11 -7.63 -12.14
N ASN A 176 4.08 -7.52 -11.25
CA ASN A 176 3.88 -7.35 -9.82
C ASN A 176 3.80 -5.87 -9.42
N CYS A 177 3.08 -5.08 -10.22
CA CYS A 177 2.94 -3.63 -10.05
C CYS A 177 1.95 -3.28 -8.93
N LEU A 178 2.47 -2.60 -7.91
CA LEU A 178 1.71 -1.84 -6.91
C LEU A 178 2.26 -0.41 -6.95
N LEU A 179 1.37 0.59 -6.98
CA LEU A 179 1.81 1.99 -7.00
C LEU A 179 2.06 2.48 -5.58
N ARG A 180 3.26 3.00 -5.28
CA ARG A 180 3.56 3.61 -3.98
C ARG A 180 2.88 4.97 -3.90
N LEU A 181 1.89 5.10 -3.03
CA LEU A 181 1.02 6.27 -2.95
C LEU A 181 1.69 7.40 -2.14
N HIS A 182 2.19 8.44 -2.80
CA HIS A 182 2.87 9.55 -2.09
C HIS A 182 2.03 10.83 -2.11
N LEU A 183 1.27 11.06 -1.03
CA LEU A 183 0.45 12.27 -0.85
C LEU A 183 1.23 13.46 -0.28
N GLY A 184 2.46 13.24 0.19
CA GLY A 184 3.30 14.28 0.79
C GLY A 184 4.51 14.67 -0.07
N ARG A 185 4.54 14.27 -1.34
CA ARG A 185 5.70 14.46 -2.23
C ARG A 185 5.29 14.85 -3.63
N ARG A 186 6.03 15.81 -4.16
CA ARG A 186 6.14 16.10 -5.59
C ARG A 186 7.53 15.74 -6.09
N ARG A 187 7.62 15.37 -7.37
CA ARG A 187 8.91 15.43 -8.07
C ARG A 187 9.34 16.90 -8.17
N ALA A 188 10.62 17.18 -7.95
CA ALA A 188 11.15 18.52 -8.19
C ALA A 188 10.96 18.85 -9.68
N HIS A 189 10.15 19.85 -9.98
CA HIS A 189 10.14 20.44 -11.31
C HIS A 189 11.45 21.21 -11.43
N SER A 190 12.35 20.80 -12.33
CA SER A 190 13.40 21.70 -12.80
C SER A 190 12.69 22.97 -13.28
N GLY A 191 12.96 24.10 -12.63
CA GLY A 191 12.11 25.28 -12.65
C GLY A 191 11.81 25.85 -14.04
N ILE A 192 10.55 26.25 -14.20
CA ILE A 192 9.96 27.31 -15.04
C ILE A 192 10.98 28.12 -15.87
N GLY A 193 10.90 27.99 -17.21
CA GLY A 193 11.45 28.99 -18.13
C GLY A 193 12.07 28.52 -19.45
N SER A 194 12.14 27.23 -19.75
CA SER A 194 12.70 26.77 -21.02
C SER A 194 11.76 25.83 -21.77
N GLU A 195 11.56 26.13 -23.05
CA GLU A 195 11.16 25.17 -24.11
C GLU A 195 12.21 24.04 -24.31
N LEU A 196 12.98 23.73 -23.27
CA LEU A 196 13.86 22.59 -23.08
C LEU A 196 13.54 22.17 -21.63
N SER A 197 13.05 20.99 -21.29
CA SER A 197 13.46 19.71 -21.80
C SER A 197 12.58 18.65 -21.13
N VAL A 198 11.72 18.02 -21.94
CA VAL A 198 11.34 16.60 -21.78
C VAL A 198 12.60 15.70 -21.73
N HIS A 199 13.77 16.28 -22.04
CA HIS A 199 15.11 15.70 -22.02
C HIS A 199 15.92 15.76 -20.69
N ASP A 200 15.51 16.43 -19.60
CA ASP A 200 16.40 16.48 -18.39
C ASP A 200 16.15 15.34 -17.39
N PHE A 201 14.96 14.73 -17.44
CA PHE A 201 14.68 13.44 -16.79
C PHE A 201 15.34 12.26 -17.55
N ASP A 202 15.80 12.53 -18.77
CA ASP A 202 16.24 11.57 -19.77
C ASP A 202 17.69 11.10 -19.55
N LEU A 203 18.56 11.87 -18.91
CA LEU A 203 19.96 11.42 -18.73
C LEU A 203 20.13 10.34 -17.65
N SER A 204 19.33 10.40 -16.57
CA SER A 204 19.31 9.34 -15.53
C SER A 204 18.50 8.12 -15.94
N LEU A 205 17.48 8.28 -16.79
CA LEU A 205 16.66 7.18 -17.28
C LEU A 205 17.19 6.55 -18.57
N ARG A 206 18.03 7.20 -19.37
CA ARG A 206 18.65 6.56 -20.55
C ARG A 206 19.40 5.29 -20.18
N SER A 207 20.09 5.26 -19.04
CA SER A 207 20.81 4.07 -18.57
C SER A 207 20.03 3.15 -17.61
N ALA A 208 18.87 3.57 -17.07
CA ALA A 208 18.08 2.73 -16.17
C ALA A 208 16.90 2.06 -16.91
N GLU A 209 16.64 0.79 -16.62
CA GLU A 209 15.44 0.09 -17.11
C GLU A 209 14.19 0.69 -16.45
N PHE A 210 13.13 0.93 -17.23
CA PHE A 210 11.83 1.35 -16.70
C PHE A 210 11.19 0.18 -15.93
N ARG A 211 10.77 0.44 -14.69
CA ARG A 211 10.14 -0.57 -13.81
C ARG A 211 8.85 -0.03 -13.20
N LEU A 212 7.82 -0.87 -13.21
CA LEU A 212 6.55 -0.66 -12.53
C LEU A 212 6.59 -1.14 -11.07
N ARG A 213 7.53 -2.03 -10.73
CA ARG A 213 7.78 -2.40 -9.34
C ARG A 213 8.33 -1.19 -8.58
N ASN A 214 7.74 -0.86 -7.43
CA ASN A 214 8.04 0.35 -6.65
C ASN A 214 7.82 1.66 -7.42
N PHE A 215 6.88 1.68 -8.38
CA PHE A 215 6.56 2.92 -9.09
C PHE A 215 5.95 3.94 -8.12
N GLU A 216 6.68 5.02 -7.87
CA GLU A 216 6.23 6.14 -7.04
C GLU A 216 5.10 6.90 -7.74
N PHE A 217 3.93 6.95 -7.10
CA PHE A 217 2.77 7.71 -7.57
C PHE A 217 2.64 8.97 -6.71
N THR A 218 3.35 10.02 -7.14
CA THR A 218 3.47 11.33 -6.48
C THR A 218 2.34 12.27 -6.90
N LEU A 219 2.12 13.34 -6.13
CA LEU A 219 1.04 14.31 -6.37
C LEU A 219 1.06 14.88 -7.80
N ASP A 220 2.24 15.21 -8.32
CA ASP A 220 2.37 15.74 -9.67
C ASP A 220 1.97 14.72 -10.74
N LYS A 221 2.25 13.42 -10.54
CA LYS A 221 1.76 12.37 -11.46
C LYS A 221 0.24 12.18 -11.35
N MET A 222 -0.34 12.39 -10.18
CA MET A 222 -1.79 12.34 -10.01
C MET A 222 -2.44 13.49 -10.79
N GLU A 223 -1.88 14.69 -10.68
CA GLU A 223 -2.33 15.88 -11.41
C GLU A 223 -2.14 15.74 -12.94
N ASP A 224 -0.99 15.23 -13.41
CA ASP A 224 -0.72 14.93 -14.82
C ASP A 224 -1.79 13.99 -15.42
N LEU A 225 -2.30 13.05 -14.62
CA LEU A 225 -3.36 12.11 -15.01
C LEU A 225 -4.78 12.62 -14.74
N GLY A 226 -4.93 13.78 -14.08
CA GLY A 226 -6.22 14.28 -13.60
C GLY A 226 -6.85 13.48 -12.45
N VAL A 227 -6.10 12.58 -11.80
CA VAL A 227 -6.58 11.79 -10.66
C VAL A 227 -6.61 12.67 -9.42
N ASP A 228 -7.80 12.89 -8.85
CA ASP A 228 -7.95 13.71 -7.63
C ASP A 228 -7.26 13.03 -6.43
N PRO A 229 -6.20 13.60 -5.84
CA PRO A 229 -5.50 12.98 -4.71
C PRO A 229 -6.33 12.90 -3.42
N THR A 230 -7.38 13.73 -3.28
CA THR A 230 -8.18 13.81 -2.05
C THR A 230 -8.88 12.49 -1.73
N GLN A 231 -9.22 11.69 -2.75
CA GLN A 231 -9.86 10.40 -2.60
C GLN A 231 -9.00 9.38 -1.82
N PHE A 232 -7.69 9.59 -1.69
CA PHE A 232 -6.80 8.68 -0.98
C PHE A 232 -6.48 9.11 0.45
N VAL A 233 -6.88 10.32 0.86
CA VAL A 233 -6.51 10.88 2.17
C VAL A 233 -7.23 10.17 3.32
N ALA A 234 -8.55 9.97 3.21
CA ALA A 234 -9.33 9.39 4.30
C ALA A 234 -8.87 7.96 4.71
N PRO A 235 -8.63 7.01 3.78
CA PRO A 235 -8.08 5.70 4.13
C PRO A 235 -6.75 5.78 4.90
N VAL A 236 -5.88 6.70 4.52
CA VAL A 236 -4.55 6.88 5.13
C VAL A 236 -4.68 7.49 6.54
N ALA A 237 -5.54 8.50 6.69
CA ALA A 237 -5.81 9.16 7.97
C ALA A 237 -6.47 8.21 8.99
N GLU A 238 -7.51 7.48 8.57
CA GLU A 238 -8.19 6.48 9.40
C GLU A 238 -7.21 5.40 9.87
N ALA A 239 -6.39 4.87 8.95
CA ALA A 239 -5.40 3.85 9.27
C ALA A 239 -4.43 4.31 10.37
N LEU A 240 -3.86 5.51 10.23
CA LEU A 240 -2.96 6.08 11.23
C LEU A 240 -3.66 6.30 12.57
N ALA A 241 -4.90 6.78 12.58
CA ALA A 241 -5.67 6.96 13.81
C ALA A 241 -5.89 5.62 14.54
N VAL A 242 -6.27 4.56 13.81
CA VAL A 242 -6.41 3.21 14.36
C VAL A 242 -5.08 2.68 14.89
N MET A 243 -3.99 2.84 14.14
CA MET A 243 -2.67 2.40 14.57
C MET A 243 -2.22 3.12 15.86
N HIS A 244 -2.32 4.45 15.90
CA HIS A 244 -1.90 5.23 17.06
C HIS A 244 -2.75 4.95 18.29
N TRP A 245 -4.08 4.96 18.18
CA TRP A 245 -4.93 5.02 19.38
C TRP A 245 -5.61 3.71 19.73
N ARG A 246 -5.91 2.86 18.74
CA ARG A 246 -6.54 1.56 18.98
C ARG A 246 -5.50 0.46 19.19
N VAL A 247 -4.50 0.42 18.31
CA VAL A 247 -3.41 -0.58 18.34
C VAL A 247 -2.27 -0.15 19.26
N ARG A 248 -2.12 1.16 19.50
CA ARG A 248 -1.07 1.77 20.33
C ARG A 248 0.32 1.51 19.75
N CYS A 249 0.49 1.83 18.47
CA CYS A 249 1.79 1.80 17.82
C CYS A 249 2.10 3.09 17.05
N ASP A 250 3.38 3.32 16.76
CA ASP A 250 3.89 4.54 16.12
C ASP A 250 3.79 4.56 14.59
N ALA A 251 3.27 3.48 13.99
CA ALA A 251 3.20 3.30 12.54
C ALA A 251 4.53 3.53 11.80
N PHE A 252 5.67 3.25 12.43
CA PHE A 252 6.98 3.45 11.80
C PHE A 252 7.23 2.46 10.64
N ASP A 253 7.75 2.98 9.53
CA ASP A 253 8.05 2.34 8.22
C ASP A 253 6.88 1.63 7.53
N VAL A 254 5.62 1.92 7.89
CA VAL A 254 4.48 1.36 7.15
C VAL A 254 4.32 2.01 5.78
N GLU A 255 3.92 1.21 4.80
CA GLU A 255 3.78 1.63 3.41
C GLU A 255 2.32 1.61 2.94
N PHE A 256 1.96 2.60 2.12
CA PHE A 256 0.65 2.68 1.46
C PHE A 256 0.79 2.54 -0.04
N VAL A 257 -0.01 1.66 -0.63
CA VAL A 257 0.03 1.39 -2.07
C VAL A 257 -1.36 1.35 -2.70
N LEU A 258 -1.44 1.61 -4.01
CA LEU A 258 -2.59 1.23 -4.82
C LEU A 258 -2.34 -0.14 -5.45
N GLY A 259 -3.25 -1.05 -5.17
CA GLY A 259 -3.34 -2.37 -5.80
C GLY A 259 -4.75 -2.59 -6.32
N SER A 260 -4.99 -3.69 -7.04
CA SER A 260 -6.36 -4.00 -7.47
C SER A 260 -7.24 -4.27 -6.25
N SER A 261 -8.53 -4.01 -6.39
CA SER A 261 -9.49 -4.31 -5.33
C SER A 261 -9.45 -5.78 -4.93
N PRO A 262 -9.60 -6.10 -3.62
CA PRO A 262 -9.69 -7.49 -3.19
C PRO A 262 -10.88 -8.15 -3.86
N LYS A 263 -10.78 -9.44 -4.20
CA LYS A 263 -11.96 -10.23 -4.58
C LYS A 263 -13.02 -9.99 -3.51
N LEU A 264 -14.26 -9.67 -3.93
CA LEU A 264 -15.37 -9.39 -3.04
C LEU A 264 -15.39 -10.42 -1.90
N ARG A 265 -14.97 -9.97 -0.72
CA ARG A 265 -15.20 -10.73 0.51
C ARG A 265 -16.71 -10.70 0.63
N ARG A 266 -17.36 -11.87 0.54
CA ARG A 266 -18.81 -11.97 0.75
C ARG A 266 -19.13 -11.09 1.96
N VAL A 267 -19.96 -10.07 1.75
CA VAL A 267 -20.53 -9.27 2.83
C VAL A 267 -21.03 -10.29 3.85
N ARG A 268 -20.44 -10.30 5.05
CA ARG A 268 -20.96 -11.19 6.10
C ARG A 268 -22.39 -10.73 6.34
N CYS A 269 -23.35 -11.66 6.29
CA CYS A 269 -24.70 -11.39 6.74
C CYS A 269 -24.60 -10.68 8.09
N ALA A 270 -25.22 -9.51 8.23
CA ALA A 270 -25.32 -8.85 9.51
C ALA A 270 -25.83 -9.87 10.54
N SER A 271 -25.15 -9.97 11.68
CA SER A 271 -25.66 -10.75 12.80
C SER A 271 -27.06 -10.24 13.11
N VAL A 272 -28.04 -11.14 13.11
CA VAL A 272 -29.39 -10.88 13.58
C VAL A 272 -29.23 -10.33 15.00
N GLY A 273 -29.64 -9.09 15.23
CA GLY A 273 -29.60 -8.51 16.58
C GLY A 273 -30.57 -9.27 17.48
N ASP A 274 -30.26 -9.35 18.78
CA ASP A 274 -31.08 -10.05 19.78
C ASP A 274 -32.56 -9.59 19.81
N ASP A 275 -32.85 -8.39 19.27
CA ASP A 275 -34.19 -7.81 19.18
C ASP A 275 -35.07 -8.39 18.04
N ASP A 276 -34.50 -9.12 17.08
CA ASP A 276 -35.21 -9.58 15.86
C ASP A 276 -35.80 -10.99 16.00
N GLU A 277 -35.42 -11.75 17.04
CA GLU A 277 -35.96 -13.09 17.33
C GLU A 277 -37.46 -13.08 17.71
N THR A 278 -38.02 -11.94 18.13
CA THR A 278 -39.41 -11.85 18.58
C THR A 278 -40.42 -11.65 17.45
N SER A 279 -39.98 -11.37 16.22
CA SER A 279 -40.90 -10.99 15.12
C SER A 279 -41.45 -12.17 14.31
N GLY A 280 -40.81 -13.34 14.34
CA GLY A 280 -41.28 -14.56 13.65
C GLY A 280 -41.41 -14.44 12.12
N GLU A 281 -41.03 -13.33 11.51
CA GLU A 281 -41.10 -13.12 10.05
C GLU A 281 -39.84 -13.63 9.36
N MET A 282 -40.03 -14.55 8.40
CA MET A 282 -38.96 -15.02 7.53
C MET A 282 -38.58 -13.91 6.54
N ARG A 283 -37.41 -13.30 6.71
CA ARG A 283 -36.92 -12.17 5.88
C ARG A 283 -35.73 -12.58 5.01
N THR A 284 -35.66 -12.05 3.79
CA THR A 284 -34.48 -12.21 2.91
C THR A 284 -33.40 -11.20 3.28
N THR A 285 -32.19 -11.67 3.57
CA THR A 285 -31.01 -10.82 3.82
C THR A 285 -30.20 -10.54 2.56
N TRP A 286 -30.61 -11.08 1.41
CA TRP A 286 -29.91 -10.96 0.12
C TRP A 286 -29.90 -9.53 -0.44
N ASN A 287 -30.90 -8.69 -0.07
CA ASN A 287 -31.06 -7.33 -0.62
C ASN A 287 -30.82 -6.21 0.41
N ARG A 288 -30.18 -6.49 1.55
CA ARG A 288 -29.94 -5.45 2.57
C ARG A 288 -28.55 -4.86 2.38
N GLU A 289 -28.43 -3.83 1.54
CA GLU A 289 -27.28 -2.92 1.59
C GLU A 289 -27.56 -1.76 2.58
N PRO A 290 -26.52 -1.19 3.20
CA PRO A 290 -26.67 -0.18 4.24
C PRO A 290 -27.00 1.18 3.59
N GLY A 291 -28.29 1.56 3.66
CA GLY A 291 -28.77 2.88 3.24
C GLY A 291 -29.55 2.82 1.92
N ASP A 292 -30.86 2.90 2.04
CA ASP A 292 -31.84 2.93 0.94
C ASP A 292 -31.78 4.28 0.19
N ASP A 293 -31.37 4.28 -1.09
CA ASP A 293 -31.99 5.09 -2.14
C ASP A 293 -31.71 4.55 -3.56
N ASN A 294 -32.78 3.96 -4.14
CA ASN A 294 -32.99 3.76 -5.58
C ASN A 294 -32.04 2.81 -6.35
N ASN A 295 -32.45 1.54 -6.32
CA ASN A 295 -32.66 0.73 -7.54
C ASN A 295 -31.43 0.40 -8.40
N THR A 296 -30.67 -0.61 -7.98
CA THR A 296 -30.25 -1.72 -8.86
C THR A 296 -29.70 -2.84 -8.00
N ASN A 297 -30.25 -4.05 -8.09
CA ASN A 297 -29.57 -5.24 -7.58
C ASN A 297 -28.30 -5.45 -8.46
N PRO A 298 -27.08 -5.21 -7.97
CA PRO A 298 -25.91 -5.17 -8.81
C PRO A 298 -25.29 -6.57 -8.89
N GLU A 299 -25.06 -7.07 -10.09
CA GLU A 299 -23.86 -7.87 -10.32
C GLU A 299 -22.69 -7.04 -9.79
N CYS A 300 -22.15 -7.45 -8.64
CA CYS A 300 -21.47 -6.57 -7.70
C CYS A 300 -20.44 -5.65 -8.36
N LEU A 301 -20.81 -4.38 -8.52
CA LEU A 301 -19.94 -3.35 -9.08
C LEU A 301 -18.72 -3.18 -8.17
N GLN A 302 -17.53 -3.43 -8.71
CA GLN A 302 -16.28 -3.40 -7.95
C GLN A 302 -15.45 -2.18 -8.39
N ARG A 303 -14.74 -1.54 -7.47
CA ARG A 303 -13.71 -0.55 -7.83
C ARG A 303 -12.54 -1.25 -8.51
N ALA A 304 -11.84 -0.60 -9.41
CA ALA A 304 -10.63 -1.18 -10.01
C ALA A 304 -9.49 -1.31 -8.99
N VAL A 305 -9.29 -0.27 -8.18
CA VAL A 305 -8.20 -0.19 -7.22
C VAL A 305 -8.68 0.15 -5.81
N GLN A 306 -7.84 -0.18 -4.83
CA GLN A 306 -7.99 0.24 -3.44
C GLN A 306 -6.66 0.69 -2.86
N VAL A 307 -6.73 1.49 -1.78
CA VAL A 307 -5.55 1.78 -0.94
C VAL A 307 -5.31 0.58 -0.04
N TRP A 308 -4.08 0.10 -0.03
CA TRP A 308 -3.62 -1.00 0.82
C TRP A 308 -2.55 -0.54 1.78
N LEU A 309 -2.59 -1.07 3.01
CA LEU A 309 -1.58 -0.87 4.04
C LEU A 309 -0.73 -2.15 4.20
N LEU A 310 0.59 -1.98 4.24
CA LEU A 310 1.55 -3.08 4.41
C LEU A 310 2.85 -2.62 5.10
N ASP A 311 3.76 -3.59 5.25
CA ASP A 311 5.11 -3.47 5.83
C ASP A 311 5.12 -3.07 7.33
N PHE A 312 4.78 -4.00 8.22
CA PHE A 312 4.68 -3.72 9.66
C PHE A 312 5.95 -4.07 10.45
N ASN A 313 7.05 -4.37 9.76
CA ASN A 313 8.26 -4.97 10.33
C ASN A 313 9.09 -4.04 11.23
N GLN A 314 8.80 -2.74 11.29
CA GLN A 314 9.48 -1.76 12.15
C GLN A 314 8.55 -1.04 13.14
N VAL A 315 7.26 -1.39 13.12
CA VAL A 315 6.25 -0.82 14.01
C VAL A 315 6.59 -1.12 15.46
N GLY A 316 6.50 -0.12 16.33
CA GLY A 316 6.70 -0.30 17.77
C GLY A 316 5.57 0.28 18.60
N SER A 317 5.48 -0.16 19.85
CA SER A 317 4.46 0.29 20.78
C SER A 317 4.67 1.74 21.19
N ILE A 318 3.56 2.43 21.45
CA ILE A 318 3.54 3.75 22.07
C ILE A 318 2.71 3.73 23.34
N THR A 319 3.09 4.57 24.29
CA THR A 319 2.32 4.91 25.48
C THR A 319 1.17 5.86 25.11
N MET A 320 0.13 5.96 25.93
CA MET A 320 -0.99 6.88 25.71
C MET A 320 -0.76 8.18 26.49
N ASP A 321 0.37 8.81 26.22
CA ASP A 321 0.85 10.04 26.84
C ASP A 321 1.69 10.85 25.84
N GLU A 322 2.32 11.91 26.31
CA GLU A 322 3.12 12.79 25.48
C GLU A 322 4.33 12.09 24.81
N GLU A 323 4.97 11.14 25.49
CA GLU A 323 6.10 10.38 24.91
C GLU A 323 5.63 9.49 23.75
N GLY A 324 4.45 8.90 23.89
CA GLY A 324 3.83 8.13 22.82
C GLY A 324 3.45 8.98 21.62
N VAL A 325 2.95 10.20 21.87
CA VAL A 325 2.71 11.19 20.81
C VAL A 325 4.01 11.52 20.07
N ASP A 326 5.11 11.77 20.79
CA ASP A 326 6.41 12.09 20.17
C ASP A 326 6.93 10.95 19.28
N LYS A 327 6.75 9.69 19.72
CA LYS A 327 7.08 8.51 18.89
C LYS A 327 6.24 8.44 17.63
N ALA A 328 4.94 8.72 17.71
CA ALA A 328 4.05 8.76 16.55
C ALA A 328 4.40 9.91 15.59
N VAL A 329 4.73 11.10 16.10
CA VAL A 329 5.19 12.25 15.29
C VAL A 329 6.48 11.89 14.55
N ARG A 330 7.40 11.21 15.22
CA ARG A 330 8.62 10.72 14.60
C ARG A 330 8.32 9.71 13.49
N GLY A 331 7.45 8.73 13.74
CA GLY A 331 7.00 7.76 12.72
C GLY A 331 6.41 8.46 11.50
N PHE A 332 5.55 9.45 11.71
CA PHE A 332 4.98 10.25 10.63
C PHE A 332 6.06 10.90 9.74
N TRP A 333 7.11 11.48 10.34
CA TRP A 333 8.13 12.25 9.62
C TRP A 333 9.34 11.46 9.11
N ASP A 334 9.69 10.36 9.75
CA ASP A 334 10.78 9.47 9.32
C ASP A 334 10.33 8.50 8.22
N ASN A 335 9.02 8.21 8.12
CA ASN A 335 8.47 7.44 7.01
C ASN A 335 8.58 8.21 5.68
N ASP A 336 8.63 7.44 4.59
CA ASP A 336 8.41 7.99 3.26
C ASP A 336 7.09 8.79 3.23
N PRO A 337 6.98 9.83 2.38
CA PRO A 337 5.88 10.78 2.39
C PRO A 337 4.57 10.22 1.79
N TYR A 338 4.09 9.10 2.33
CA TYR A 338 2.77 8.51 2.04
C TYR A 338 1.64 9.42 2.53
N TYR A 339 1.87 10.16 3.61
CA TYR A 339 0.93 11.09 4.24
C TYR A 339 1.03 12.49 3.63
N PRO A 340 -0.08 13.24 3.51
CA PRO A 340 -0.03 14.68 3.24
C PRO A 340 0.87 15.37 4.27
N ARG A 341 1.72 16.31 3.81
CA ARG A 341 2.57 17.09 4.71
C ARG A 341 1.93 18.46 4.98
N PRO A 342 2.01 19.00 6.20
CA PRO A 342 1.60 20.38 6.45
C PRO A 342 2.39 21.34 5.55
N ALA A 343 1.68 22.10 4.73
CA ALA A 343 2.30 23.09 3.84
C ALA A 343 2.47 24.43 4.57
N SER A 344 3.65 25.03 4.46
CA SER A 344 4.04 26.17 5.32
C SER A 344 3.90 27.55 4.69
N ARG A 345 3.58 27.70 3.39
CA ARG A 345 3.84 28.98 2.69
C ARG A 345 2.78 29.52 1.73
N GLU A 346 1.90 28.70 1.17
CA GLU A 346 0.94 29.16 0.15
C GLU A 346 -0.47 28.66 0.45
N ALA A 347 -1.41 29.59 0.60
CA ALA A 347 -2.83 29.27 0.71
C ALA A 347 -3.33 28.73 -0.64
N ASN A 348 -4.30 27.80 -0.60
CA ASN A 348 -4.98 27.21 -1.76
C ASN A 348 -4.16 26.24 -2.65
N THR A 349 -3.10 25.63 -2.13
CA THR A 349 -2.42 24.53 -2.83
C THR A 349 -3.12 23.18 -2.60
N THR A 350 -2.87 22.21 -3.50
CA THR A 350 -3.31 20.81 -3.32
C THR A 350 -2.85 20.29 -1.95
N GLU A 351 -1.61 20.56 -1.55
CA GLU A 351 -1.03 20.11 -0.30
C GLU A 351 -1.77 20.66 0.93
N VAL A 352 -2.09 21.95 0.96
CA VAL A 352 -2.91 22.53 2.03
C VAL A 352 -4.26 21.81 2.10
N ARG A 353 -4.92 21.61 0.96
CA ARG A 353 -6.22 20.92 0.90
C ARG A 353 -6.12 19.48 1.43
N LEU A 354 -5.11 18.72 1.03
CA LEU A 354 -4.93 17.34 1.51
C LEU A 354 -4.61 17.29 3.00
N TRP A 355 -3.82 18.23 3.52
CA TRP A 355 -3.51 18.31 4.95
C TRP A 355 -4.74 18.64 5.79
N GLU A 356 -5.60 19.57 5.36
CA GLU A 356 -6.84 19.88 6.07
C GLU A 356 -7.80 18.68 6.11
N ILE A 357 -7.99 18.00 4.98
CA ILE A 357 -8.80 16.76 4.94
C ILE A 357 -8.18 15.67 5.85
N PHE A 358 -6.85 15.54 5.84
CA PHE A 358 -6.15 14.59 6.69
C PHE A 358 -6.41 14.87 8.17
N LYS A 359 -6.27 16.13 8.61
CA LYS A 359 -6.53 16.55 9.99
C LYS A 359 -7.97 16.24 10.41
N GLU A 360 -8.93 16.63 9.58
CA GLU A 360 -10.35 16.44 9.86
C GLU A 360 -10.67 14.96 10.07
N VAL A 361 -10.29 14.11 9.12
CA VAL A 361 -10.56 12.66 9.20
C VAL A 361 -9.78 12.02 10.34
N TYR A 362 -8.48 12.32 10.47
CA TYR A 362 -7.63 11.76 11.51
C TYR A 362 -8.18 12.10 12.90
N LEU A 363 -8.54 13.35 13.16
CA LEU A 363 -9.07 13.78 14.46
C LEU A 363 -10.45 13.17 14.73
N ALA A 364 -11.35 13.16 13.74
CA ALA A 364 -12.66 12.54 13.89
C ALA A 364 -12.55 11.06 14.27
N THR A 365 -11.74 10.28 13.53
CA THR A 365 -11.49 8.87 13.84
C THR A 365 -10.82 8.70 15.20
N SER A 366 -9.80 9.52 15.49
CA SER A 366 -9.04 9.43 16.74
C SER A 366 -9.90 9.69 17.97
N ILE A 367 -10.70 10.78 17.96
CA ILE A 367 -11.64 11.12 19.04
C ILE A 367 -12.72 10.04 19.18
N GLY A 368 -13.15 9.44 18.07
CA GLY A 368 -14.03 8.28 18.07
C GLY A 368 -13.46 7.09 18.85
N ILE A 369 -12.14 6.87 18.80
CA ILE A 369 -11.42 5.79 19.49
C ILE A 369 -11.14 6.15 20.96
N THR A 370 -10.49 7.29 21.18
CA THR A 370 -9.98 7.70 22.50
C THR A 370 -11.08 8.23 23.42
N LYS A 371 -12.18 8.73 22.85
CA LYS A 371 -13.22 9.54 23.52
C LYS A 371 -12.70 10.85 24.11
N GLU A 372 -11.48 11.26 23.74
CA GLU A 372 -10.80 12.46 24.22
C GLU A 372 -9.98 13.11 23.09
N ALA A 373 -9.92 14.44 23.07
CA ALA A 373 -9.23 15.17 22.01
C ALA A 373 -7.77 15.51 22.33
N SER A 374 -7.32 15.38 23.57
CA SER A 374 -6.02 15.89 24.06
C SER A 374 -4.82 15.33 23.28
N LEU A 375 -4.61 14.01 23.28
CA LEU A 375 -3.50 13.37 22.59
C LEU A 375 -3.60 13.45 21.06
N PRO A 376 -4.78 13.23 20.43
CA PRO A 376 -4.93 13.41 18.98
C PRO A 376 -4.61 14.84 18.50
N LEU A 377 -5.09 15.87 19.22
CA LEU A 377 -4.76 17.27 18.90
C LEU A 377 -3.28 17.57 19.13
N SER A 378 -2.69 17.01 20.19
CA SER A 378 -1.25 17.13 20.46
C SER A 378 -0.42 16.56 19.31
N PHE A 379 -0.79 15.38 18.77
CA PHE A 379 -0.14 14.79 17.61
C PHE A 379 -0.17 15.72 16.39
N ILE A 380 -1.36 16.23 16.01
CA ILE A 380 -1.49 17.15 14.87
C ILE A 380 -0.66 18.42 15.08
N THR A 381 -0.75 19.02 16.27
CA THR A 381 -0.01 20.24 16.62
C THR A 381 1.50 20.02 16.50
N LYS A 382 2.01 18.92 17.05
CA LYS A 382 3.45 18.59 16.99
C LYS A 382 3.92 18.27 15.56
N VAL A 383 3.07 17.65 14.73
CA VAL A 383 3.38 17.45 13.31
C VAL A 383 3.53 18.79 12.57
N GLU A 384 2.63 19.76 12.81
CA GLU A 384 2.69 21.10 12.20
C GLU A 384 3.89 21.92 12.71
N GLN A 385 4.23 21.81 13.99
CA GLN A 385 5.43 22.41 14.56
C GLN A 385 6.72 21.87 13.92
N GLU A 386 6.81 20.54 13.77
CA GLU A 386 7.94 19.89 13.11
C GLU A 386 8.02 20.29 11.61
N ALA A 387 6.88 20.48 10.93
CA ALA A 387 6.87 21.02 9.56
C ALA A 387 7.51 22.41 9.49
N THR A 388 7.18 23.27 10.45
CA THR A 388 7.70 24.63 10.55
C THR A 388 9.20 24.61 10.86
N ALA A 389 9.63 23.77 11.80
CA ALA A 389 11.04 23.59 12.14
C ALA A 389 11.88 23.11 10.93
N ARG A 390 11.37 22.12 10.18
CA ARG A 390 12.00 21.61 8.94
C ARG A 390 12.03 22.66 7.83
N SER A 391 10.98 23.47 7.70
CA SER A 391 10.91 24.56 6.71
C SER A 391 11.84 25.72 7.05
N ALA A 392 12.06 26.00 8.34
CA ALA A 392 12.96 27.05 8.81
C ALA A 392 14.44 26.64 8.70
N SER A 393 14.73 25.34 8.83
CA SER A 393 16.09 24.80 8.83
C SER A 393 16.69 24.60 7.43
N ALA A 394 16.12 25.21 6.38
CA ALA A 394 16.37 24.97 4.95
C ALA A 394 17.82 24.59 4.59
N SER A 395 18.11 23.30 4.74
CA SER A 395 19.18 22.53 4.13
C SER A 395 18.59 21.14 3.93
N ILE A 396 18.32 20.85 2.65
CA ILE A 396 17.98 19.53 2.09
C ILE A 396 16.56 19.03 2.39
N LEU A 397 15.60 19.62 1.66
CA LEU A 397 14.45 18.86 1.16
C LEU A 397 14.96 17.92 0.07
N GLN A 398 15.21 16.68 0.46
CA GLN A 398 15.07 15.46 -0.33
C GLN A 398 15.53 14.33 0.62
N GLY A 399 14.80 13.22 0.66
CA GLY A 399 15.42 11.97 1.12
C GLY A 399 16.79 11.80 0.43
N PRO A 400 17.76 11.12 1.07
CA PRO A 400 19.18 11.29 0.82
C PRO A 400 19.51 11.38 -0.69
N PRO A 401 20.35 12.35 -1.13
CA PRO A 401 20.79 12.44 -2.51
C PRO A 401 21.36 11.08 -2.94
N LYS A 402 20.89 10.56 -4.08
CA LYS A 402 21.61 9.47 -4.75
C LYS A 402 22.98 10.03 -5.12
N GLY A 403 24.02 9.54 -4.45
CA GLY A 403 25.39 9.91 -4.75
C GLY A 403 25.75 9.60 -6.22
N PRO A 404 26.72 10.32 -6.80
CA PRO A 404 27.10 10.14 -8.20
C PRO A 404 27.66 8.72 -8.39
N THR A 405 27.02 7.94 -9.26
CA THR A 405 27.46 6.61 -9.67
C THR A 405 28.71 6.73 -10.54
N SER A 406 29.88 6.62 -9.91
CA SER A 406 31.12 6.24 -10.60
C SER A 406 31.09 4.75 -10.89
N ALA A 407 31.18 4.40 -12.17
CA ALA A 407 31.23 3.04 -12.66
C ALA A 407 32.48 2.31 -12.17
N THR A 408 32.35 1.34 -11.26
CA THR A 408 33.14 0.09 -11.30
C THR A 408 32.44 -1.04 -10.52
N ARG A 409 32.43 -2.21 -11.15
CA ARG A 409 31.93 -3.55 -10.81
C ARG A 409 31.94 -4.01 -9.32
N VAL A 410 30.88 -4.80 -9.00
CA VAL A 410 30.67 -5.79 -7.91
C VAL A 410 30.38 -5.25 -6.51
N GLY A 411 29.13 -5.45 -6.06
CA GLY A 411 28.68 -5.29 -4.67
C GLY A 411 27.38 -4.48 -4.56
N GLY A 412 26.26 -5.16 -4.31
CA GLY A 412 24.95 -4.53 -4.13
C GLY A 412 24.95 -3.56 -2.95
N ASN A 413 24.71 -2.28 -3.23
CA ASN A 413 24.64 -1.23 -2.22
C ASN A 413 23.17 -0.89 -1.96
N THR A 414 22.62 -1.44 -0.88
CA THR A 414 21.30 -1.12 -0.37
C THR A 414 21.32 0.27 0.27
N GLY A 415 20.48 1.18 -0.21
CA GLY A 415 20.22 2.45 0.49
C GLY A 415 19.76 2.15 1.92
N LYS A 416 20.50 2.65 2.92
CA LYS A 416 20.21 2.39 4.34
C LYS A 416 18.89 3.05 4.73
N LYS A 417 17.80 2.27 4.81
CA LYS A 417 16.62 2.61 5.64
C LYS A 417 17.10 2.82 7.08
N LYS A 418 16.64 3.87 7.77
CA LYS A 418 16.90 4.08 9.20
C LYS A 418 16.23 2.92 9.96
N GLN A 419 17.03 1.99 10.46
CA GLN A 419 16.54 0.82 11.20
C GLN A 419 16.24 1.21 12.64
N ARG A 420 15.15 0.69 13.20
CA ARG A 420 14.95 0.70 14.64
C ARG A 420 15.89 -0.33 15.27
N HIS A 421 16.80 0.11 16.12
CA HIS A 421 17.63 -0.82 16.87
C HIS A 421 16.78 -1.43 17.99
N TYR A 422 16.43 -2.71 17.87
CA TYR A 422 15.84 -3.45 18.98
C TYR A 422 16.95 -3.75 19.99
N PRO A 423 16.88 -3.26 21.24
CA PRO A 423 17.72 -3.81 22.30
C PRO A 423 17.34 -5.28 22.47
N GLY A 424 18.36 -6.15 22.51
CA GLY A 424 18.19 -7.60 22.58
C GLY A 424 17.23 -7.99 23.70
N VAL A 425 16.27 -8.84 23.35
CA VAL A 425 15.55 -9.65 24.33
C VAL A 425 16.61 -10.59 24.92
N ASN A 426 17.00 -10.32 26.18
CA ASN A 426 17.82 -11.26 26.96
C ASN A 426 17.02 -12.51 27.29
#